data_AF-A0A7C5RW71-F1
#
_entry.id   AF-A0A7C5RW71-F1
#
_cell.length_a   1.000
_cell.length_b   1.000
_cell.length_c   1.000
_cell.angle_alpha   90.00
_cell.angle_beta   90.00
_cell.angle_gamma   90.00
#
_symmetry.space_group_name_H-M   'P 1'
#
loop_
_entity.id
_entity.type
_entity.pdbx_description
1 polymer ?
#
loop_
_entity_poly.entity_id
_entity_poly.type
_entity_poly.pdbx_seq_one_letter_code
_entity_poly.pdbx_strand_id
1 'polypeptide(L)'
;VFIFLADAQQIKKQGTAENCVVIFTPKEIEQIAKKLSQRLEEVKEREKKLAEKEIRLSNLEEKIAADLASIMKLKKNIEELKTGCTNKISSLEKEKAKIISDYEDKIKNLEISLRTSYENKITELSQKFQNEKENEIRGIINEYEKKISDIRNDKDNTVLKILKDYNENLNKISREYEKRITDIKRNFDREKENITKEFDKEKKELINKYNKEKNSIIKSYEEKITNIYRNNEKVVSELKATIDDLKKKYEKEIADLKRLLDTQKADAEKKMEDIRLFYENKISEISSKYESNIKAIEARKADEIKEIKNSFEKSLSSVVEAYEKQIEKLMRLIQENKVEREKEKQALEKAKQERISRMGNIVMNSPPEDAARIISILDNESAANILSQMDPRRAGKILSLLPEGKAKEISESMIGKKDQEKPEKQQRRGISQPEEKLLPEKEKFVPERLNPEEIIEKRLKAKEMI
;
A
#
# COMPACT_ATOMS: atom_id res chain seq x y z
N VAL A 1 94.88 143.24 -111.18
CA VAL A 1 95.90 142.19 -110.95
C VAL A 1 96.20 141.62 -112.35
N PHE A 2 97.34 141.93 -112.99
CA PHE A 2 98.66 141.25 -112.81
C PHE A 2 98.50 139.72 -113.02
N ILE A 3 99.21 138.99 -113.90
CA ILE A 3 100.57 139.02 -114.51
C ILE A 3 100.50 138.37 -115.94
N PHE A 4 101.43 138.41 -116.92
CA PHE A 4 102.42 139.36 -117.50
C PHE A 4 103.30 138.59 -118.53
N LEU A 5 103.83 139.21 -119.62
CA LEU A 5 104.86 138.68 -120.59
C LEU A 5 104.43 137.48 -121.47
N ALA A 6 104.92 137.22 -122.71
CA ALA A 6 105.69 137.94 -123.78
C ALA A 6 105.44 137.19 -125.14
N ASP A 7 106.02 137.43 -126.35
CA ASP A 7 107.04 138.35 -126.90
C ASP A 7 106.70 138.70 -128.41
N ALA A 8 107.67 138.81 -129.35
CA ALA A 8 107.46 139.23 -130.75
C ALA A 8 108.46 138.61 -131.80
N GLN A 9 109.04 139.43 -132.71
CA GLN A 9 109.98 139.14 -133.84
C GLN A 9 109.33 138.59 -135.16
N GLN A 10 109.67 139.01 -136.42
CA GLN A 10 110.64 140.01 -136.95
C GLN A 10 110.46 140.44 -138.47
N ILE A 11 110.99 141.64 -138.86
CA ILE A 11 111.52 142.12 -140.21
C ILE A 11 110.56 142.73 -141.34
N LYS A 12 111.10 143.24 -142.50
CA LYS A 12 110.52 144.03 -143.66
C LYS A 12 111.24 143.71 -145.04
N LYS A 13 111.23 144.36 -146.25
CA LYS A 13 110.91 145.73 -146.83
C LYS A 13 110.94 145.78 -148.42
N GLN A 14 110.35 146.81 -149.09
CA GLN A 14 110.55 147.32 -150.51
C GLN A 14 110.03 146.48 -151.71
N GLY A 15 109.95 146.88 -153.02
CA GLY A 15 110.28 148.06 -153.90
C GLY A 15 109.75 147.81 -155.37
N THR A 16 109.94 148.50 -156.53
CA THR A 16 110.55 149.78 -157.07
C THR A 16 110.01 150.01 -158.56
N ALA A 17 110.36 151.07 -159.36
CA ALA A 17 109.78 151.38 -160.73
C ALA A 17 110.71 152.14 -161.76
N GLU A 18 110.16 152.59 -162.93
CA GLU A 18 110.65 153.61 -163.95
C GLU A 18 111.66 153.19 -165.09
N ASN A 19 111.84 153.83 -166.30
CA ASN A 19 111.13 154.86 -167.14
C ASN A 19 111.62 154.91 -168.65
N CYS A 20 111.13 155.89 -169.47
CA CYS A 20 111.68 156.46 -170.75
C CYS A 20 111.40 155.78 -172.15
N VAL A 21 111.45 156.46 -173.34
CA VAL A 21 110.98 157.82 -173.80
C VAL A 21 111.11 157.98 -175.35
N VAL A 22 110.21 158.73 -176.02
CA VAL A 22 110.29 159.21 -177.45
C VAL A 22 110.23 158.11 -178.55
N ILE A 23 109.89 158.31 -179.86
CA ILE A 23 109.58 159.46 -180.76
C ILE A 23 108.17 159.28 -181.44
N PHE A 24 107.67 160.27 -182.20
CA PHE A 24 106.49 160.14 -183.11
C PHE A 24 106.51 161.09 -184.34
N THR A 25 105.73 160.77 -185.37
CA THR A 25 105.51 161.54 -186.62
C THR A 25 104.10 162.16 -186.70
N PRO A 26 103.80 163.11 -187.62
CA PRO A 26 102.60 163.96 -187.54
C PRO A 26 101.24 163.24 -187.52
N LYS A 27 101.08 162.10 -188.24
CA LYS A 27 99.81 161.32 -188.22
C LYS A 27 99.57 160.58 -186.90
N GLU A 28 100.58 160.43 -186.06
CA GLU A 28 100.50 159.67 -184.81
C GLU A 28 100.08 160.56 -183.64
N ILE A 29 100.39 161.85 -183.71
CA ILE A 29 99.95 162.89 -182.74
C ILE A 29 98.42 162.94 -182.65
N GLU A 30 97.72 162.83 -183.77
CA GLU A 30 96.25 162.82 -183.82
C GLU A 30 95.63 161.60 -183.12
N GLN A 31 96.33 160.45 -183.11
CA GLN A 31 95.91 159.27 -182.34
C GLN A 31 96.24 159.40 -180.84
N ILE A 32 97.35 160.07 -180.49
CA ILE A 32 97.75 160.32 -179.10
C ILE A 32 96.76 161.25 -178.41
N ALA A 33 96.36 162.35 -179.07
CA ALA A 33 95.35 163.28 -178.57
C ALA A 33 94.03 162.55 -178.22
N LYS A 34 93.58 161.61 -179.08
CA LYS A 34 92.35 160.85 -178.88
C LYS A 34 92.42 159.85 -177.71
N LYS A 35 93.60 159.28 -177.42
CA LYS A 35 93.83 158.39 -176.26
C LYS A 35 93.96 159.13 -174.92
N LEU A 36 94.49 160.35 -174.92
CA LEU A 36 94.65 161.12 -173.68
C LEU A 36 93.30 161.56 -173.08
N SER A 37 92.36 162.03 -173.91
CA SER A 37 91.02 162.41 -173.43
C SER A 37 90.23 161.25 -172.81
N GLN A 38 90.39 160.01 -173.31
CA GLN A 38 89.76 158.84 -172.66
C GLN A 38 90.38 158.54 -171.28
N ARG A 39 91.72 158.61 -171.16
CA ARG A 39 92.40 158.35 -169.87
C ARG A 39 92.13 159.40 -168.80
N LEU A 40 91.91 160.65 -169.18
CA LEU A 40 91.66 161.73 -168.21
C LEU A 40 90.33 161.55 -167.47
N GLU A 41 89.30 161.05 -168.14
CA GLU A 41 87.97 160.85 -167.53
C GLU A 41 87.92 159.59 -166.63
N GLU A 42 88.67 158.53 -166.95
CA GLU A 42 88.83 157.36 -166.06
C GLU A 42 89.40 157.70 -164.68
N VAL A 43 90.24 158.75 -164.58
CA VAL A 43 90.89 159.14 -163.31
C VAL A 43 89.88 159.77 -162.35
N LYS A 44 89.07 160.73 -162.84
CA LYS A 44 87.99 161.39 -162.07
C LYS A 44 87.02 160.37 -161.46
N GLU A 45 86.68 159.33 -162.22
CA GLU A 45 85.75 158.29 -161.76
C GLU A 45 86.38 157.29 -160.77
N ARG A 46 87.70 157.32 -160.56
CA ARG A 46 88.38 156.58 -159.48
C ARG A 46 88.49 157.39 -158.20
N GLU A 47 88.75 158.69 -158.28
CA GLU A 47 88.79 159.58 -157.10
C GLU A 47 87.46 159.58 -156.35
N LYS A 48 86.34 159.70 -157.07
CA LYS A 48 84.99 159.61 -156.49
C LYS A 48 84.76 158.31 -155.70
N LYS A 49 85.25 157.17 -156.22
CA LYS A 49 85.13 155.84 -155.60
C LYS A 49 86.09 155.61 -154.42
N LEU A 50 86.98 156.56 -154.13
CA LEU A 50 87.85 156.54 -152.96
C LEU A 50 87.19 157.23 -151.76
N ALA A 51 86.65 158.45 -151.96
CA ALA A 51 85.96 159.21 -150.92
C ALA A 51 84.74 158.45 -150.34
N GLU A 52 84.02 157.72 -151.19
CA GLU A 52 82.92 156.83 -150.80
C GLU A 52 83.35 155.67 -149.85
N LYS A 53 84.64 155.38 -149.71
CA LYS A 53 85.17 154.34 -148.80
C LYS A 53 85.58 154.86 -147.43
N GLU A 54 86.20 156.03 -147.33
CA GLU A 54 86.61 156.60 -146.03
C GLU A 54 85.39 156.92 -145.16
N ILE A 55 84.36 157.53 -145.74
CA ILE A 55 83.07 157.76 -145.06
C ILE A 55 82.46 156.43 -144.59
N ARG A 56 82.68 155.33 -145.32
CA ARG A 56 82.16 154.01 -144.96
C ARG A 56 82.93 153.32 -143.83
N LEU A 57 84.21 153.65 -143.64
CA LEU A 57 85.04 153.14 -142.55
C LEU A 57 84.70 153.82 -141.23
N SER A 58 84.64 155.16 -141.20
CA SER A 58 84.28 155.93 -140.00
C SER A 58 82.93 155.49 -139.39
N ASN A 59 81.92 155.27 -140.24
CA ASN A 59 80.59 154.78 -139.83
C ASN A 59 80.56 153.32 -139.33
N LEU A 60 81.63 152.53 -139.49
CA LEU A 60 81.72 151.17 -138.93
C LEU A 60 82.31 151.16 -137.52
N GLU A 61 83.24 152.08 -137.21
CA GLU A 61 83.94 152.11 -135.92
C GLU A 61 83.01 152.55 -134.77
N GLU A 62 82.20 153.60 -134.97
CA GLU A 62 81.17 154.00 -134.00
C GLU A 62 80.16 152.87 -133.74
N LYS A 63 79.81 152.11 -134.79
CA LYS A 63 78.83 151.03 -134.69
C LYS A 63 79.34 149.86 -133.85
N ILE A 64 80.61 149.47 -134.03
CA ILE A 64 81.27 148.43 -133.23
C ILE A 64 81.33 148.84 -131.74
N ALA A 65 81.56 150.12 -131.44
CA ALA A 65 81.54 150.62 -130.06
C ALA A 65 80.15 150.54 -129.41
N ALA A 66 79.09 150.89 -130.15
CA ALA A 66 77.70 150.79 -129.69
C ALA A 66 77.25 149.32 -129.46
N ASP A 67 77.66 148.42 -130.35
CA ASP A 67 77.36 146.98 -130.25
C ASP A 67 78.04 146.36 -129.00
N LEU A 68 79.30 146.71 -128.72
CA LEU A 68 80.02 146.23 -127.52
C LEU A 68 79.37 146.67 -126.19
N ALA A 69 78.92 147.93 -126.10
CA ALA A 69 78.20 148.42 -124.92
C ALA A 69 76.86 147.65 -124.72
N SER A 70 76.18 147.34 -125.81
CA SER A 70 74.93 146.55 -125.80
C SER A 70 75.19 145.10 -125.35
N ILE A 71 76.27 144.48 -125.80
CA ILE A 71 76.69 143.12 -125.39
C ILE A 71 76.96 143.04 -123.88
N MET A 72 77.66 144.02 -123.29
CA MET A 72 77.89 144.02 -121.84
C MET A 72 76.60 144.13 -121.03
N LYS A 73 75.63 144.94 -121.48
CA LYS A 73 74.32 145.08 -120.83
C LYS A 73 73.50 143.79 -120.92
N LEU A 74 73.50 143.14 -122.09
CA LEU A 74 72.88 141.81 -122.28
C LEU A 74 73.50 140.75 -121.36
N LYS A 75 74.84 140.73 -121.21
CA LYS A 75 75.52 139.76 -120.34
C LYS A 75 75.09 139.88 -118.87
N LYS A 76 74.85 141.10 -118.37
CA LYS A 76 74.32 141.30 -117.01
C LYS A 76 72.89 140.74 -116.90
N ASN A 77 72.01 141.10 -117.82
CA ASN A 77 70.60 140.65 -117.82
C ASN A 77 70.47 139.12 -117.88
N ILE A 78 71.36 138.44 -118.61
CA ILE A 78 71.40 136.97 -118.70
C ILE A 78 71.63 136.32 -117.32
N GLU A 79 72.54 136.85 -116.51
CA GLU A 79 72.89 136.23 -115.22
C GLU A 79 71.84 136.54 -114.11
N GLU A 80 71.17 137.69 -114.20
CA GLU A 80 69.98 138.01 -113.41
C GLU A 80 68.77 137.13 -113.80
N LEU A 81 68.56 136.88 -115.10
CA LEU A 81 67.56 135.91 -115.58
C LEU A 81 67.87 134.48 -115.11
N LYS A 82 69.14 134.06 -115.20
CA LYS A 82 69.61 132.72 -114.80
C LYS A 82 69.38 132.46 -113.32
N THR A 83 69.70 133.42 -112.45
CA THR A 83 69.45 133.32 -111.00
C THR A 83 67.96 133.37 -110.65
N GLY A 84 67.16 134.17 -111.36
CA GLY A 84 65.70 134.14 -111.28
C GLY A 84 65.12 132.77 -111.66
N CYS A 85 65.58 132.18 -112.77
CA CYS A 85 65.19 130.86 -113.23
C CYS A 85 65.55 129.75 -112.23
N THR A 86 66.78 129.72 -111.68
CA THR A 86 67.16 128.69 -110.69
C THR A 86 66.34 128.78 -109.42
N ASN A 87 66.03 130.00 -108.95
CA ASN A 87 65.16 130.19 -107.78
C ASN A 87 63.73 129.73 -108.07
N LYS A 88 63.20 130.03 -109.28
CA LYS A 88 61.85 129.59 -109.68
C LYS A 88 61.78 128.07 -109.82
N ILE A 89 62.79 127.43 -110.42
CA ILE A 89 62.92 125.97 -110.49
C ILE A 89 62.88 125.36 -109.08
N SER A 90 63.74 125.80 -108.16
CA SER A 90 63.76 125.25 -106.80
C SER A 90 62.44 125.46 -106.03
N SER A 91 61.70 126.54 -106.30
CA SER A 91 60.35 126.72 -105.74
C SER A 91 59.34 125.71 -106.29
N LEU A 92 59.36 125.46 -107.60
CA LEU A 92 58.47 124.53 -108.28
C LEU A 92 58.81 123.06 -107.95
N GLU A 93 60.09 122.74 -107.72
CA GLU A 93 60.53 121.41 -107.27
C GLU A 93 60.02 121.10 -105.86
N LYS A 94 60.06 122.07 -104.94
CA LYS A 94 59.48 121.94 -103.58
C LYS A 94 57.96 121.82 -103.61
N GLU A 95 57.30 122.60 -104.46
CA GLU A 95 55.85 122.53 -104.67
C GLU A 95 55.43 121.16 -105.25
N LYS A 96 56.15 120.68 -106.28
CA LYS A 96 55.97 119.34 -106.86
C LYS A 96 56.21 118.24 -105.83
N ALA A 97 57.27 118.32 -105.03
CA ALA A 97 57.57 117.33 -103.99
C ALA A 97 56.46 117.28 -102.92
N LYS A 98 55.92 118.43 -102.50
CA LYS A 98 54.77 118.48 -101.60
C LYS A 98 53.53 117.86 -102.24
N ILE A 99 53.21 118.20 -103.49
CA ILE A 99 52.07 117.63 -104.22
C ILE A 99 52.18 116.10 -104.31
N ILE A 100 53.38 115.57 -104.57
CA ILE A 100 53.63 114.13 -104.58
C ILE A 100 53.33 113.51 -103.20
N SER A 101 53.85 114.08 -102.10
CA SER A 101 53.55 113.62 -100.73
C SER A 101 52.04 113.67 -100.42
N ASP A 102 51.36 114.76 -100.77
CA ASP A 102 49.92 114.96 -100.57
C ASP A 102 49.06 113.99 -101.42
N TYR A 103 49.63 113.35 -102.45
CA TYR A 103 48.99 112.28 -103.23
C TYR A 103 49.37 110.88 -102.74
N GLU A 104 50.62 110.64 -102.36
CA GLU A 104 51.06 109.38 -101.74
C GLU A 104 50.25 109.08 -100.48
N ASP A 105 50.03 110.06 -99.61
CA ASP A 105 49.25 109.86 -98.38
C ASP A 105 47.75 109.68 -98.67
N LYS A 106 47.22 110.26 -99.76
CA LYS A 106 45.86 109.94 -100.22
C LYS A 106 45.76 108.51 -100.75
N ILE A 107 46.76 108.03 -101.48
CA ILE A 107 46.84 106.64 -101.95
C ILE A 107 46.89 105.68 -100.76
N LYS A 108 47.81 105.87 -99.80
CA LYS A 108 47.92 105.05 -98.58
C LYS A 108 46.59 105.01 -97.80
N ASN A 109 45.92 106.16 -97.62
CA ASN A 109 44.63 106.21 -96.93
C ASN A 109 43.49 105.52 -97.70
N LEU A 110 43.49 105.59 -99.04
CA LEU A 110 42.54 104.84 -99.87
C LEU A 110 42.82 103.34 -99.83
N GLU A 111 44.09 102.92 -99.88
CA GLU A 111 44.51 101.52 -99.74
C GLU A 111 44.11 100.93 -98.38
N ILE A 112 44.33 101.66 -97.28
CA ILE A 112 43.90 101.27 -95.94
C ILE A 112 42.37 101.15 -95.87
N SER A 113 41.63 102.16 -96.34
CA SER A 113 40.16 102.16 -96.33
C SER A 113 39.57 101.00 -97.15
N LEU A 114 40.11 100.77 -98.35
CA LEU A 114 39.71 99.67 -99.23
C LEU A 114 40.04 98.31 -98.60
N ARG A 115 41.24 98.16 -98.02
CA ARG A 115 41.67 96.95 -97.32
C ARG A 115 40.76 96.64 -96.13
N THR A 116 40.51 97.59 -95.24
CA THR A 116 39.61 97.39 -94.09
C THR A 116 38.18 97.06 -94.54
N SER A 117 37.70 97.66 -95.63
CA SER A 117 36.40 97.30 -96.23
C SER A 117 36.36 95.83 -96.68
N TYR A 118 37.40 95.34 -97.37
CA TYR A 118 37.50 93.94 -97.77
C TYR A 118 37.71 92.98 -96.59
N GLU A 119 38.54 93.33 -95.60
CA GLU A 119 38.76 92.52 -94.39
C GLU A 119 37.46 92.37 -93.58
N ASN A 120 36.72 93.47 -93.38
CA ASN A 120 35.37 93.43 -92.80
C ASN A 120 34.44 92.52 -93.61
N LYS A 121 34.46 92.60 -94.94
CA LYS A 121 33.58 91.79 -95.80
C LYS A 121 33.92 90.31 -95.81
N ILE A 122 35.20 89.97 -95.71
CA ILE A 122 35.66 88.60 -95.50
C ILE A 122 35.15 88.08 -94.16
N THR A 123 35.28 88.83 -93.06
CA THR A 123 34.78 88.39 -91.75
C THR A 123 33.26 88.24 -91.69
N GLU A 124 32.47 89.12 -92.34
CA GLU A 124 31.01 88.93 -92.48
C GLU A 124 30.67 87.60 -93.17
N LEU A 125 31.36 87.29 -94.28
CA LEU A 125 31.09 86.09 -95.09
C LEU A 125 31.52 84.81 -94.35
N SER A 126 32.68 84.83 -93.68
CA SER A 126 33.13 83.73 -92.82
C SER A 126 32.15 83.45 -91.69
N GLN A 127 31.65 84.49 -90.99
CA GLN A 127 30.66 84.32 -89.92
C GLN A 127 29.33 83.77 -90.45
N LYS A 128 28.84 84.25 -91.60
CA LYS A 128 27.62 83.70 -92.21
C LYS A 128 27.76 82.22 -92.58
N PHE A 129 28.84 81.87 -93.28
CA PHE A 129 29.12 80.48 -93.66
C PHE A 129 29.26 79.56 -92.44
N GLN A 130 29.95 80.02 -91.39
CA GLN A 130 30.07 79.26 -90.14
C GLN A 130 28.70 79.07 -89.46
N ASN A 131 27.90 80.14 -89.32
CA ASN A 131 26.56 80.06 -88.74
C ASN A 131 25.63 79.13 -89.54
N GLU A 132 25.69 79.15 -90.88
CA GLU A 132 24.94 78.24 -91.74
C GLU A 132 25.35 76.77 -91.49
N LYS A 133 26.65 76.48 -91.41
CA LYS A 133 27.16 75.13 -91.16
C LYS A 133 26.90 74.65 -89.73
N GLU A 134 26.97 75.51 -88.71
CA GLU A 134 26.59 75.17 -87.34
C GLU A 134 25.10 74.85 -87.21
N ASN A 135 24.23 75.55 -87.95
CA ASN A 135 22.80 75.24 -87.99
C ASN A 135 22.50 73.93 -88.74
N GLU A 136 23.19 73.65 -89.85
CA GLU A 136 23.07 72.38 -90.57
C GLU A 136 23.52 71.18 -89.69
N ILE A 137 24.66 71.30 -89.02
CA ILE A 137 25.16 70.32 -88.05
C ILE A 137 24.16 70.12 -86.90
N ARG A 138 23.60 71.20 -86.34
CA ARG A 138 22.60 71.12 -85.26
C ARG A 138 21.29 70.45 -85.72
N GLY A 139 20.87 70.69 -86.95
CA GLY A 139 19.73 69.99 -87.55
C GLY A 139 19.96 68.47 -87.63
N ILE A 140 21.14 68.06 -88.10
CA ILE A 140 21.55 66.65 -88.16
C ILE A 140 21.60 66.02 -86.76
N ILE A 141 22.19 66.70 -85.77
CA ILE A 141 22.25 66.23 -84.38
C ILE A 141 20.83 65.96 -83.84
N ASN A 142 19.93 66.94 -83.95
CA ASN A 142 18.55 66.81 -83.46
C ASN A 142 17.80 65.63 -84.13
N GLU A 143 18.06 65.37 -85.42
CA GLU A 143 17.45 64.24 -86.13
C GLU A 143 17.97 62.88 -85.62
N TYR A 144 19.28 62.77 -85.38
CA TYR A 144 19.88 61.55 -84.82
C TYR A 144 19.50 61.34 -83.35
N GLU A 145 19.45 62.39 -82.51
CA GLU A 145 18.97 62.31 -81.14
C GLU A 145 17.52 61.80 -81.08
N LYS A 146 16.65 62.29 -81.96
CA LYS A 146 15.28 61.77 -82.07
C LYS A 146 15.27 60.29 -82.45
N LYS A 147 16.00 59.89 -83.49
CA LYS A 147 16.09 58.47 -83.91
C LYS A 147 16.60 57.56 -82.78
N ILE A 148 17.58 58.03 -81.99
CA ILE A 148 18.11 57.29 -80.83
C ILE A 148 17.04 57.16 -79.74
N SER A 149 16.25 58.22 -79.48
CA SER A 149 15.13 58.20 -78.54
C SER A 149 14.04 57.21 -78.98
N ASP A 150 13.61 57.29 -80.24
CA ASP A 150 12.59 56.41 -80.82
C ASP A 150 13.04 54.93 -80.74
N ILE A 151 14.30 54.63 -81.11
CA ILE A 151 14.88 53.29 -80.99
C ILE A 151 14.96 52.81 -79.53
N ARG A 152 15.31 53.68 -78.57
CA ARG A 152 15.34 53.32 -77.14
C ARG A 152 13.93 52.94 -76.67
N ASN A 153 12.93 53.77 -76.96
CA ASN A 153 11.55 53.53 -76.56
C ASN A 153 11.01 52.19 -77.11
N ASP A 154 11.30 51.87 -78.38
CA ASP A 154 10.93 50.58 -78.97
C ASP A 154 11.61 49.38 -78.30
N LYS A 155 12.88 49.52 -77.90
CA LYS A 155 13.60 48.46 -77.16
C LYS A 155 13.04 48.30 -75.74
N ASP A 156 12.79 49.39 -75.03
CA ASP A 156 12.26 49.36 -73.67
C ASP A 156 10.83 48.77 -73.67
N ASN A 157 9.98 49.15 -74.62
CA ASN A 157 8.66 48.53 -74.84
C ASN A 157 8.75 47.03 -75.16
N THR A 158 9.73 46.62 -75.97
CA THR A 158 9.98 45.20 -76.27
C THR A 158 10.41 44.41 -75.02
N VAL A 159 11.30 44.98 -74.21
CA VAL A 159 11.76 44.37 -72.94
C VAL A 159 10.61 44.27 -71.94
N LEU A 160 9.78 45.31 -71.78
CA LEU A 160 8.60 45.29 -70.92
C LEU A 160 7.60 44.20 -71.33
N LYS A 161 7.40 44.00 -72.64
CA LYS A 161 6.54 42.90 -73.15
C LYS A 161 7.13 41.52 -72.82
N ILE A 162 8.42 41.31 -73.07
CA ILE A 162 9.10 40.04 -72.74
C ILE A 162 9.04 39.75 -71.24
N LEU A 163 9.26 40.76 -70.39
CA LEU A 163 9.15 40.62 -68.93
C LEU A 163 7.72 40.29 -68.48
N LYS A 164 6.69 40.86 -69.13
CA LYS A 164 5.30 40.50 -68.86
C LYS A 164 5.02 39.04 -69.25
N ASP A 165 5.34 38.64 -70.47
CA ASP A 165 5.08 37.30 -71.00
C ASP A 165 5.83 36.23 -70.17
N TYR A 166 7.07 36.53 -69.74
CA TYR A 166 7.86 35.70 -68.83
C TYR A 166 7.18 35.54 -67.46
N ASN A 167 6.78 36.65 -66.82
CA ASN A 167 6.12 36.62 -65.52
C ASN A 167 4.76 35.91 -65.58
N GLU A 168 3.98 36.07 -66.65
CA GLU A 168 2.73 35.33 -66.84
C GLU A 168 2.97 33.82 -66.93
N ASN A 169 4.03 33.38 -67.61
CA ASN A 169 4.38 31.96 -67.70
C ASN A 169 4.93 31.40 -66.38
N LEU A 170 5.76 32.15 -65.66
CA LEU A 170 6.25 31.78 -64.33
C LEU A 170 5.08 31.63 -63.33
N ASN A 171 4.10 32.53 -63.38
CA ASN A 171 2.86 32.43 -62.59
C ASN A 171 1.99 31.21 -62.97
N LYS A 172 1.90 30.83 -64.26
CA LYS A 172 1.20 29.59 -64.67
C LYS A 172 1.89 28.37 -64.07
N ILE A 173 3.22 28.30 -64.18
CA ILE A 173 4.05 27.20 -63.66
C ILE A 173 3.91 27.07 -62.14
N SER A 174 3.97 28.18 -61.38
CA SER A 174 3.79 28.16 -59.92
C SER A 174 2.44 27.53 -59.53
N ARG A 175 1.34 27.98 -60.16
CA ARG A 175 -0.01 27.46 -59.92
C ARG A 175 -0.17 25.98 -60.26
N GLU A 176 0.58 25.46 -61.24
CA GLU A 176 0.60 24.03 -61.55
C GLU A 176 1.34 23.22 -60.49
N TYR A 177 2.49 23.70 -60.00
CA TYR A 177 3.20 23.06 -58.89
C TYR A 177 2.40 23.11 -57.58
N GLU A 178 1.77 24.23 -57.25
CA GLU A 178 0.86 24.39 -56.10
C GLU A 178 -0.29 23.38 -56.13
N LYS A 179 -0.93 23.19 -57.30
CA LYS A 179 -1.96 22.15 -57.50
C LYS A 179 -1.39 20.75 -57.29
N ARG A 180 -0.28 20.40 -57.95
CA ARG A 180 0.37 19.08 -57.80
C ARG A 180 0.73 18.78 -56.34
N ILE A 181 1.28 19.74 -55.61
CA ILE A 181 1.59 19.62 -54.18
C ILE A 181 0.31 19.38 -53.35
N THR A 182 -0.78 20.06 -53.69
CA THR A 182 -2.08 19.92 -53.01
C THR A 182 -2.71 18.54 -53.24
N ASP A 183 -2.66 18.03 -54.47
CA ASP A 183 -3.22 16.72 -54.81
C ASP A 183 -2.35 15.56 -54.29
N ILE A 184 -1.01 15.71 -54.26
CA ILE A 184 -0.11 14.76 -53.60
C ILE A 184 -0.43 14.66 -52.10
N LYS A 185 -0.57 15.81 -51.40
CA LYS A 185 -0.97 15.82 -49.98
C LYS A 185 -2.32 15.13 -49.76
N ARG A 186 -3.33 15.49 -50.56
CA ARG A 186 -4.68 14.89 -50.49
C ARG A 186 -4.66 13.37 -50.70
N ASN A 187 -3.79 12.85 -51.57
CA ASN A 187 -3.66 11.41 -51.78
C ASN A 187 -2.92 10.72 -50.63
N PHE A 188 -1.84 11.30 -50.13
CA PHE A 188 -1.14 10.79 -48.94
C PHE A 188 -2.04 10.71 -47.71
N ASP A 189 -2.87 11.74 -47.46
CA ASP A 189 -3.82 11.75 -46.35
C ASP A 189 -4.89 10.65 -46.50
N ARG A 190 -5.37 10.37 -47.73
CA ARG A 190 -6.31 9.27 -48.03
C ARG A 190 -5.67 7.89 -47.80
N GLU A 191 -4.44 7.68 -48.27
CA GLU A 191 -3.72 6.41 -48.07
C GLU A 191 -3.49 6.15 -46.59
N LYS A 192 -3.06 7.17 -45.84
CA LYS A 192 -2.93 7.12 -44.39
C LYS A 192 -4.26 6.79 -43.69
N GLU A 193 -5.37 7.38 -44.12
CA GLU A 193 -6.70 7.09 -43.57
C GLU A 193 -7.12 5.63 -43.86
N ASN A 194 -6.85 5.12 -45.07
CA ASN A 194 -7.15 3.74 -45.45
C ASN A 194 -6.31 2.72 -44.65
N ILE A 195 -5.00 2.92 -44.57
CA ILE A 195 -4.09 2.08 -43.76
C ILE A 195 -4.54 2.04 -42.29
N THR A 196 -4.98 3.18 -41.75
CA THR A 196 -5.52 3.26 -40.38
C THR A 196 -6.78 2.42 -40.22
N LYS A 197 -7.72 2.46 -41.19
CA LYS A 197 -8.96 1.66 -41.18
C LYS A 197 -8.69 0.17 -41.29
N GLU A 198 -7.73 -0.25 -42.12
CA GLU A 198 -7.34 -1.66 -42.25
C GLU A 198 -6.69 -2.18 -40.97
N PHE A 199 -5.73 -1.44 -40.39
CA PHE A 199 -5.10 -1.81 -39.12
C PHE A 199 -6.11 -1.94 -37.97
N ASP A 200 -7.05 -1.00 -37.84
CA ASP A 200 -8.11 -1.09 -36.82
C ASP A 200 -9.13 -2.22 -37.10
N LYS A 201 -9.26 -2.69 -38.35
CA LYS A 201 -10.06 -3.88 -38.71
C LYS A 201 -9.32 -5.16 -38.28
N GLU A 202 -8.06 -5.34 -38.69
CA GLU A 202 -7.23 -6.49 -38.32
C GLU A 202 -7.14 -6.65 -36.79
N LYS A 203 -6.91 -5.54 -36.09
CA LYS A 203 -6.89 -5.47 -34.62
C LYS A 203 -8.20 -5.94 -33.98
N LYS A 204 -9.35 -5.58 -34.54
CA LYS A 204 -10.67 -6.07 -34.07
C LYS A 204 -10.85 -7.57 -34.36
N GLU A 205 -10.41 -8.04 -35.52
CA GLU A 205 -10.48 -9.46 -35.89
C GLU A 205 -9.57 -10.32 -34.98
N LEU A 206 -8.36 -9.85 -34.66
CA LEU A 206 -7.44 -10.49 -33.72
C LEU A 206 -8.00 -10.55 -32.30
N ILE A 207 -8.57 -9.44 -31.79
CA ILE A 207 -9.25 -9.40 -30.48
C ILE A 207 -10.43 -10.38 -30.44
N ASN A 208 -11.22 -10.44 -31.52
CA ASN A 208 -12.34 -11.38 -31.63
C ASN A 208 -11.88 -12.85 -31.67
N LYS A 209 -10.75 -13.15 -32.33
CA LYS A 209 -10.15 -14.49 -32.32
C LYS A 209 -9.66 -14.88 -30.94
N TYR A 210 -8.85 -14.03 -30.29
CA TYR A 210 -8.36 -14.24 -28.93
C TYR A 210 -9.50 -14.47 -27.93
N ASN A 211 -10.56 -13.66 -27.98
CA ASN A 211 -11.72 -13.82 -27.09
C ASN A 211 -12.50 -15.13 -27.34
N LYS A 212 -12.61 -15.60 -28.59
CA LYS A 212 -13.21 -16.91 -28.90
C LYS A 212 -12.37 -18.05 -28.32
N GLU A 213 -11.07 -18.02 -28.51
CA GLU A 213 -10.14 -19.04 -27.99
C GLU A 213 -10.13 -19.07 -26.45
N LYS A 214 -10.01 -17.90 -25.81
CA LYS A 214 -10.12 -17.73 -24.36
C LYS A 214 -11.44 -18.31 -23.81
N ASN A 215 -12.57 -17.97 -24.42
CA ASN A 215 -13.88 -18.44 -23.95
C ASN A 215 -14.09 -19.95 -24.19
N SER A 216 -13.47 -20.53 -25.23
CA SER A 216 -13.46 -21.97 -25.46
C SER A 216 -12.67 -22.71 -24.35
N ILE A 217 -11.50 -22.18 -23.99
CA ILE A 217 -10.66 -22.71 -22.91
C ILE A 217 -11.39 -22.63 -21.57
N ILE A 218 -12.03 -21.50 -21.26
CA ILE A 218 -12.83 -21.32 -20.03
C ILE A 218 -13.91 -22.40 -19.93
N LYS A 219 -14.74 -22.59 -20.97
CA LYS A 219 -15.79 -23.62 -20.98
C LYS A 219 -15.25 -25.03 -20.77
N SER A 220 -14.13 -25.37 -21.41
CA SER A 220 -13.49 -26.69 -21.22
C SER A 220 -13.02 -26.92 -19.77
N TYR A 221 -12.61 -25.88 -19.05
CA TYR A 221 -12.29 -25.99 -17.62
C TYR A 221 -13.54 -26.00 -16.73
N GLU A 222 -14.57 -25.22 -17.04
CA GLU A 222 -15.87 -25.24 -16.34
C GLU A 222 -16.53 -26.63 -16.42
N GLU A 223 -16.48 -27.29 -17.59
CA GLU A 223 -16.96 -28.66 -17.79
C GLU A 223 -16.16 -29.68 -16.96
N LYS A 224 -14.82 -29.58 -16.96
CA LYS A 224 -13.95 -30.45 -16.15
C LYS A 224 -14.24 -30.29 -14.65
N ILE A 225 -14.34 -29.06 -14.17
CA ILE A 225 -14.66 -28.73 -12.78
C ILE A 225 -16.04 -29.30 -12.40
N THR A 226 -17.05 -29.09 -13.26
CA THR A 226 -18.41 -29.62 -13.05
C THR A 226 -18.43 -31.14 -12.96
N ASN A 227 -17.66 -31.84 -13.81
CA ASN A 227 -17.57 -33.29 -13.79
C ASN A 227 -16.80 -33.83 -12.57
N ILE A 228 -15.78 -33.11 -12.08
CA ILE A 228 -15.11 -33.42 -10.80
C ILE A 228 -16.10 -33.30 -9.63
N TYR A 229 -16.89 -32.21 -9.56
CA TYR A 229 -17.90 -32.05 -8.51
C TYR A 229 -18.95 -33.17 -8.54
N ARG A 230 -19.50 -33.51 -9.72
CA ARG A 230 -20.45 -34.63 -9.87
C ARG A 230 -19.88 -35.99 -9.44
N ASN A 231 -18.61 -36.25 -9.72
CA ASN A 231 -17.95 -37.49 -9.31
C ASN A 231 -17.70 -37.52 -7.80
N ASN A 232 -17.25 -36.41 -7.21
CA ASN A 232 -17.08 -36.29 -5.76
C ASN A 232 -18.41 -36.43 -5.02
N GLU A 233 -19.50 -35.86 -5.55
CA GLU A 233 -20.86 -35.99 -5.00
C GLU A 233 -21.32 -37.46 -4.98
N LYS A 234 -21.10 -38.21 -6.07
CA LYS A 234 -21.35 -39.66 -6.13
C LYS A 234 -20.55 -40.42 -5.07
N VAL A 235 -19.24 -40.22 -5.01
CA VAL A 235 -18.38 -40.89 -4.01
C VAL A 235 -18.82 -40.56 -2.58
N VAL A 236 -19.22 -39.32 -2.30
CA VAL A 236 -19.79 -38.94 -0.99
C VAL A 236 -21.11 -39.64 -0.71
N SER A 237 -21.96 -39.88 -1.72
CA SER A 237 -23.21 -40.64 -1.57
C SER A 237 -22.98 -42.14 -1.33
N GLU A 238 -22.01 -42.74 -2.04
CA GLU A 238 -21.59 -44.14 -1.90
C GLU A 238 -20.95 -44.40 -0.52
N LEU A 239 -20.09 -43.49 -0.06
CA LEU A 239 -19.51 -43.55 1.28
C LEU A 239 -20.57 -43.40 2.38
N LYS A 240 -21.57 -42.52 2.22
CA LYS A 240 -22.69 -42.40 3.16
C LYS A 240 -23.49 -43.70 3.26
N ALA A 241 -23.88 -44.28 2.12
CA ALA A 241 -24.58 -45.56 2.10
C ALA A 241 -23.76 -46.68 2.77
N THR A 242 -22.46 -46.73 2.51
CA THR A 242 -21.53 -47.69 3.13
C THR A 242 -21.46 -47.50 4.65
N ILE A 243 -21.41 -46.26 5.14
CA ILE A 243 -21.42 -45.93 6.57
C ILE A 243 -22.74 -46.35 7.22
N ASP A 244 -23.88 -46.08 6.59
CA ASP A 244 -25.20 -46.47 7.11
C ASP A 244 -25.40 -47.98 7.16
N ASP A 245 -24.89 -48.74 6.18
CA ASP A 245 -24.96 -50.21 6.20
C ASP A 245 -23.99 -50.84 7.20
N LEU A 246 -22.78 -50.29 7.35
CA LEU A 246 -21.86 -50.68 8.44
C LEU A 246 -22.46 -50.38 9.81
N LYS A 247 -23.15 -49.23 9.97
CA LYS A 247 -23.84 -48.87 11.20
C LYS A 247 -24.96 -49.86 11.52
N LYS A 248 -25.84 -50.19 10.57
CA LYS A 248 -26.88 -51.22 10.74
C LYS A 248 -26.29 -52.58 11.14
N LYS A 249 -25.16 -52.97 10.53
CA LYS A 249 -24.45 -54.22 10.86
C LYS A 249 -23.97 -54.23 12.31
N TYR A 250 -23.29 -53.18 12.77
CA TYR A 250 -22.82 -53.10 14.15
C TYR A 250 -23.97 -52.93 15.17
N GLU A 251 -25.04 -52.19 14.83
CA GLU A 251 -26.24 -52.10 15.66
C GLU A 251 -26.90 -53.48 15.86
N LYS A 252 -26.95 -54.30 14.80
CA LYS A 252 -27.40 -55.70 14.90
C LYS A 252 -26.45 -56.56 15.75
N GLU A 253 -25.14 -56.50 15.52
CA GLU A 253 -24.16 -57.26 16.29
C GLU A 253 -24.22 -56.92 17.79
N ILE A 254 -24.40 -55.63 18.14
CA ILE A 254 -24.62 -55.17 19.52
C ILE A 254 -25.94 -55.72 20.09
N ALA A 255 -27.02 -55.78 19.29
CA ALA A 255 -28.30 -56.33 19.73
C ALA A 255 -28.24 -57.85 19.98
N ASP A 256 -27.57 -58.60 19.09
CA ASP A 256 -27.42 -60.05 19.22
C ASP A 256 -26.43 -60.43 20.34
N LEU A 257 -25.37 -59.63 20.58
CA LEU A 257 -24.50 -59.77 21.76
C LEU A 257 -25.24 -59.49 23.07
N LYS A 258 -26.14 -58.48 23.12
CA LYS A 258 -26.99 -58.23 24.29
C LYS A 258 -27.91 -59.42 24.58
N ARG A 259 -28.59 -59.95 23.56
CA ARG A 259 -29.43 -61.16 23.68
C ARG A 259 -28.66 -62.36 24.21
N LEU A 260 -27.43 -62.58 23.72
CA LEU A 260 -26.57 -63.65 24.21
C LEU A 260 -26.21 -63.47 25.69
N LEU A 261 -25.82 -62.26 26.08
CA LEU A 261 -25.49 -61.91 27.47
C LEU A 261 -26.70 -62.09 28.41
N ASP A 262 -27.88 -61.63 28.01
CA ASP A 262 -29.10 -61.74 28.82
C ASP A 262 -29.61 -63.20 28.91
N THR A 263 -29.40 -64.00 27.85
CA THR A 263 -29.62 -65.46 27.90
C THR A 263 -28.67 -66.13 28.89
N GLN A 264 -27.37 -65.77 28.85
CA GLN A 264 -26.36 -66.31 29.78
C GLN A 264 -26.63 -65.91 31.25
N LYS A 265 -27.18 -64.71 31.51
CA LYS A 265 -27.68 -64.34 32.84
C LYS A 265 -28.84 -65.23 33.27
N ALA A 266 -29.87 -65.39 32.44
CA ALA A 266 -31.02 -66.23 32.77
C ALA A 266 -30.63 -67.70 33.04
N ASP A 267 -29.70 -68.26 32.26
CA ASP A 267 -29.12 -69.59 32.50
C ASP A 267 -28.33 -69.68 33.81
N ALA A 268 -27.63 -68.61 34.21
CA ALA A 268 -26.88 -68.54 35.47
C ALA A 268 -27.82 -68.37 36.67
N GLU A 269 -28.82 -67.49 36.58
CA GLU A 269 -29.87 -67.27 37.57
C GLU A 269 -30.67 -68.56 37.80
N LYS A 270 -31.06 -69.25 36.72
CA LYS A 270 -31.71 -70.56 36.82
C LYS A 270 -30.83 -71.59 37.53
N LYS A 271 -29.55 -71.71 37.17
CA LYS A 271 -28.61 -72.63 37.85
C LYS A 271 -28.45 -72.29 39.33
N MET A 272 -28.44 -71.00 39.69
CA MET A 272 -28.39 -70.56 41.09
C MET A 272 -29.64 -70.96 41.87
N GLU A 273 -30.84 -70.84 41.27
CA GLU A 273 -32.09 -71.26 41.90
C GLU A 273 -32.23 -72.80 41.95
N ASP A 274 -31.79 -73.52 40.90
CA ASP A 274 -31.71 -75.00 40.91
C ASP A 274 -30.78 -75.51 42.04
N ILE A 275 -29.61 -74.86 42.22
CA ILE A 275 -28.68 -75.15 43.32
C ILE A 275 -29.29 -74.81 44.68
N ARG A 276 -29.97 -73.66 44.79
CA ARG A 276 -30.64 -73.25 46.03
C ARG A 276 -31.73 -74.26 46.41
N LEU A 277 -32.62 -74.61 45.50
CA LEU A 277 -33.68 -75.61 45.71
C LEU A 277 -33.10 -76.97 46.12
N PHE A 278 -31.98 -77.40 45.54
CA PHE A 278 -31.29 -78.62 45.96
C PHE A 278 -30.83 -78.55 47.43
N TYR A 279 -30.23 -77.44 47.87
CA TYR A 279 -29.80 -77.27 49.26
C TYR A 279 -30.99 -77.06 50.22
N GLU A 280 -32.03 -76.34 49.82
CA GLU A 280 -33.25 -76.08 50.60
C GLU A 280 -34.03 -77.39 50.85
N ASN A 281 -34.11 -78.27 49.84
CA ASN A 281 -34.61 -79.64 49.98
C ASN A 281 -33.72 -80.49 50.92
N LYS A 282 -32.38 -80.44 50.78
CA LYS A 282 -31.48 -81.17 51.69
C LYS A 282 -31.58 -80.70 53.14
N ILE A 283 -31.70 -79.40 53.38
CA ILE A 283 -31.92 -78.85 54.73
C ILE A 283 -33.25 -79.36 55.28
N SER A 284 -34.30 -79.44 54.46
CA SER A 284 -35.61 -79.99 54.84
C SER A 284 -35.56 -81.49 55.17
N GLU A 285 -34.86 -82.30 54.36
CA GLU A 285 -34.63 -83.73 54.60
C GLU A 285 -33.87 -83.97 55.91
N ILE A 286 -32.77 -83.22 56.11
CA ILE A 286 -31.95 -83.28 57.32
C ILE A 286 -32.76 -82.85 58.56
N SER A 287 -33.56 -81.79 58.44
CA SER A 287 -34.41 -81.30 59.54
C SER A 287 -35.47 -82.32 59.92
N SER A 288 -36.19 -82.88 58.94
CA SER A 288 -37.18 -83.95 59.16
C SER A 288 -36.56 -85.18 59.83
N LYS A 289 -35.34 -85.56 59.42
CA LYS A 289 -34.59 -86.67 60.05
C LYS A 289 -34.20 -86.36 61.49
N TYR A 290 -33.77 -85.14 61.81
CA TYR A 290 -33.49 -84.73 63.18
C TYR A 290 -34.76 -84.63 64.03
N GLU A 291 -35.86 -84.09 63.50
CA GLU A 291 -37.14 -84.00 64.20
C GLU A 291 -37.72 -85.41 64.52
N SER A 292 -37.58 -86.35 63.59
CA SER A 292 -37.92 -87.77 63.80
C SER A 292 -37.02 -88.41 64.88
N ASN A 293 -35.71 -88.14 64.86
CA ASN A 293 -34.79 -88.60 65.90
C ASN A 293 -35.13 -88.00 67.28
N ILE A 294 -35.50 -86.72 67.35
CA ILE A 294 -35.92 -86.05 68.59
C ILE A 294 -37.17 -86.75 69.15
N LYS A 295 -38.22 -86.94 68.33
CA LYS A 295 -39.45 -87.66 68.74
C LYS A 295 -39.17 -89.10 69.20
N ALA A 296 -38.21 -89.77 68.57
CA ALA A 296 -37.78 -91.11 68.99
C ALA A 296 -37.00 -91.10 70.32
N ILE A 297 -36.25 -90.04 70.62
CA ILE A 297 -35.56 -89.84 71.90
C ILE A 297 -36.59 -89.48 72.99
N GLU A 298 -37.53 -88.58 72.71
CA GLU A 298 -38.64 -88.21 73.60
C GLU A 298 -39.48 -89.43 73.98
N ALA A 299 -39.86 -90.26 72.99
CA ALA A 299 -40.58 -91.51 73.24
C ALA A 299 -39.77 -92.49 74.13
N ARG A 300 -38.47 -92.69 73.84
CA ARG A 300 -37.59 -93.51 74.68
C ARG A 300 -37.46 -92.97 76.10
N LYS A 301 -37.36 -91.65 76.28
CA LYS A 301 -37.30 -91.04 77.62
C LYS A 301 -38.64 -91.12 78.36
N ALA A 302 -39.77 -91.04 77.66
CA ALA A 302 -41.09 -91.30 78.25
C ALA A 302 -41.22 -92.76 78.72
N ASP A 303 -40.75 -93.73 77.94
CA ASP A 303 -40.75 -95.15 78.34
C ASP A 303 -39.71 -95.45 79.45
N GLU A 304 -38.50 -94.87 79.43
CA GLU A 304 -37.55 -94.94 80.56
C GLU A 304 -38.17 -94.39 81.85
N ILE A 305 -38.80 -93.21 81.80
CA ILE A 305 -39.49 -92.60 82.96
C ILE A 305 -40.62 -93.51 83.47
N LYS A 306 -41.33 -94.20 82.57
CA LYS A 306 -42.41 -95.14 82.87
C LYS A 306 -41.89 -96.45 83.46
N GLU A 307 -40.76 -96.99 83.00
CA GLU A 307 -40.08 -98.13 83.63
C GLU A 307 -39.55 -97.76 85.02
N ILE A 308 -38.89 -96.60 85.15
CA ILE A 308 -38.43 -96.07 86.43
C ILE A 308 -39.62 -95.93 87.39
N LYS A 309 -40.72 -95.32 86.96
CA LYS A 309 -41.95 -95.21 87.75
C LYS A 309 -42.51 -96.58 88.16
N ASN A 310 -42.63 -97.54 87.24
CA ASN A 310 -43.08 -98.89 87.54
C ASN A 310 -42.15 -99.61 88.54
N SER A 311 -40.84 -99.35 88.48
CA SER A 311 -39.85 -99.90 89.42
C SER A 311 -39.97 -99.29 90.81
N PHE A 312 -40.24 -97.98 90.90
CA PHE A 312 -40.55 -97.29 92.15
C PHE A 312 -41.88 -97.74 92.74
N GLU A 313 -42.93 -97.93 91.94
CA GLU A 313 -44.23 -98.44 92.40
C GLU A 313 -44.11 -99.87 92.95
N LYS A 314 -43.36 -100.76 92.27
CA LYS A 314 -43.04 -102.10 92.82
C LYS A 314 -42.23 -102.04 94.12
N SER A 315 -41.28 -101.12 94.22
CA SER A 315 -40.46 -100.92 95.44
C SER A 315 -41.28 -100.33 96.59
N LEU A 316 -42.22 -99.43 96.30
CA LEU A 316 -43.23 -98.95 97.26
C LEU A 316 -44.14 -100.09 97.71
N SER A 317 -44.62 -100.93 96.80
CA SER A 317 -45.49 -102.06 97.11
C SER A 317 -44.80 -103.08 98.04
N SER A 318 -43.52 -103.41 97.81
CA SER A 318 -42.79 -104.33 98.68
C SER A 318 -42.46 -103.74 100.05
N VAL A 319 -42.23 -102.42 100.13
CA VAL A 319 -42.08 -101.68 101.40
C VAL A 319 -43.41 -101.61 102.15
N VAL A 320 -44.54 -101.40 101.47
CA VAL A 320 -45.89 -101.44 102.06
C VAL A 320 -46.19 -102.84 102.61
N GLU A 321 -46.01 -103.90 101.82
CA GLU A 321 -46.17 -105.28 102.30
C GLU A 321 -45.29 -105.59 103.53
N ALA A 322 -44.06 -105.07 103.57
CA ALA A 322 -43.16 -105.25 104.70
C ALA A 322 -43.67 -104.56 105.98
N TYR A 323 -44.23 -103.35 105.86
CA TYR A 323 -44.87 -102.67 106.99
C TYR A 323 -46.20 -103.31 107.39
N GLU A 324 -47.03 -103.78 106.46
CA GLU A 324 -48.27 -104.51 106.76
C GLU A 324 -47.97 -105.80 107.54
N LYS A 325 -46.95 -106.57 107.13
CA LYS A 325 -46.49 -107.77 107.86
C LYS A 325 -45.91 -107.43 109.25
N GLN A 326 -45.32 -106.26 109.45
CA GLN A 326 -44.94 -105.77 110.78
C GLN A 326 -46.16 -105.39 111.64
N ILE A 327 -47.17 -104.74 111.04
CA ILE A 327 -48.41 -104.33 111.71
C ILE A 327 -49.22 -105.56 112.14
N GLU A 328 -49.38 -106.59 111.28
CA GLU A 328 -49.96 -107.88 111.66
C GLU A 328 -49.25 -108.52 112.86
N LYS A 329 -47.92 -108.52 112.85
CA LYS A 329 -47.11 -109.12 113.91
C LYS A 329 -47.26 -108.38 115.24
N LEU A 330 -47.37 -107.05 115.20
CA LEU A 330 -47.70 -106.22 116.36
C LEU A 330 -49.14 -106.45 116.85
N MET A 331 -50.11 -106.61 115.94
CA MET A 331 -51.51 -106.89 116.29
C MET A 331 -51.66 -108.21 117.05
N ARG A 332 -50.96 -109.28 116.64
CA ARG A 332 -50.96 -110.57 117.37
C ARG A 332 -50.35 -110.43 118.77
N LEU A 333 -49.20 -109.76 118.88
CA LEU A 333 -48.54 -109.47 120.17
C LEU A 333 -49.44 -108.67 121.14
N ILE A 334 -50.22 -107.71 120.63
CA ILE A 334 -51.18 -106.94 121.43
C ILE A 334 -52.37 -107.82 121.89
N GLN A 335 -52.81 -108.75 121.04
CA GLN A 335 -53.89 -109.68 121.36
C GLN A 335 -53.48 -110.70 122.42
N GLU A 336 -52.26 -111.24 122.35
CA GLU A 336 -51.71 -112.20 123.32
C GLU A 336 -51.48 -111.53 124.69
N ASN A 337 -50.88 -110.33 124.72
CA ASN A 337 -50.64 -109.56 125.96
C ASN A 337 -51.93 -109.18 126.72
N LYS A 338 -53.10 -109.18 126.07
CA LYS A 338 -54.40 -108.99 126.75
C LYS A 338 -54.79 -110.20 127.60
N VAL A 339 -54.63 -111.41 127.06
CA VAL A 339 -55.13 -112.65 127.67
C VAL A 339 -54.35 -113.04 128.93
N GLU A 340 -53.05 -112.72 128.98
CA GLU A 340 -52.23 -113.00 130.17
C GLU A 340 -52.52 -112.02 131.32
N ARG A 341 -52.65 -110.72 131.02
CA ARG A 341 -52.93 -109.68 132.03
C ARG A 341 -54.27 -109.81 132.74
N GLU A 342 -55.25 -110.48 132.13
CA GLU A 342 -56.52 -110.80 132.80
C GLU A 342 -56.39 -111.98 133.77
N LYS A 343 -55.51 -112.96 133.50
CA LYS A 343 -55.22 -114.08 134.40
C LYS A 343 -54.42 -113.65 135.63
N GLU A 344 -53.40 -112.80 135.44
CA GLU A 344 -52.60 -112.28 136.56
C GLU A 344 -53.42 -111.46 137.57
N LYS A 345 -54.37 -110.64 137.10
CA LYS A 345 -55.23 -109.83 137.96
C LYS A 345 -56.09 -110.66 138.92
N GLN A 346 -56.60 -111.81 138.49
CA GLN A 346 -57.45 -112.66 139.34
C GLN A 346 -56.65 -113.41 140.43
N ALA A 347 -55.35 -113.65 140.21
CA ALA A 347 -54.48 -114.26 141.21
C ALA A 347 -54.10 -113.28 142.35
N LEU A 348 -53.83 -112.02 142.02
CA LEU A 348 -53.30 -111.03 142.96
C LEU A 348 -54.32 -110.54 144.02
N GLU A 349 -55.60 -110.46 143.65
CA GLU A 349 -56.70 -110.13 144.59
C GLU A 349 -56.78 -111.15 145.74
N LYS A 350 -56.82 -112.44 145.38
CA LYS A 350 -57.06 -113.55 146.31
C LYS A 350 -55.97 -113.65 147.40
N ALA A 351 -54.74 -113.28 147.06
CA ALA A 351 -53.61 -113.27 147.98
C ALA A 351 -53.63 -112.12 149.02
N LYS A 352 -54.36 -111.02 148.76
CA LYS A 352 -54.43 -109.89 149.71
C LYS A 352 -55.32 -110.20 150.92
N GLN A 353 -56.47 -110.84 150.69
CA GLN A 353 -57.47 -111.10 151.74
C GLN A 353 -56.92 -112.02 152.85
N GLU A 354 -56.14 -113.05 152.50
CA GLU A 354 -55.48 -113.92 153.49
C GLU A 354 -54.52 -113.17 154.42
N ARG A 355 -53.84 -112.13 153.92
CA ARG A 355 -52.80 -111.44 154.70
C ARG A 355 -53.41 -110.54 155.79
N ILE A 356 -54.57 -109.93 155.51
CA ILE A 356 -55.32 -109.13 156.49
C ILE A 356 -55.88 -110.03 157.60
N SER A 357 -56.45 -111.20 157.25
CA SER A 357 -57.00 -112.15 158.23
C SER A 357 -55.95 -112.70 159.21
N ARG A 358 -54.70 -112.93 158.75
CA ARG A 358 -53.57 -113.28 159.63
C ARG A 358 -53.18 -112.12 160.55
N MET A 359 -53.21 -110.88 160.07
CA MET A 359 -52.89 -109.70 160.88
C MET A 359 -53.93 -109.47 162.00
N GLY A 360 -55.22 -109.62 161.70
CA GLY A 360 -56.29 -109.50 162.69
C GLY A 360 -56.15 -110.48 163.84
N ASN A 361 -55.79 -111.73 163.56
CA ASN A 361 -55.53 -112.75 164.59
C ASN A 361 -54.35 -112.43 165.53
N ILE A 362 -53.34 -111.69 165.06
CA ILE A 362 -52.24 -111.23 165.91
C ILE A 362 -52.78 -110.17 166.88
N VAL A 363 -53.46 -109.14 166.36
CA VAL A 363 -54.03 -108.05 167.16
C VAL A 363 -55.10 -108.56 168.15
N MET A 364 -55.87 -109.60 167.80
CA MET A 364 -56.84 -110.26 168.68
C MET A 364 -56.21 -111.05 169.84
N ASN A 365 -54.93 -111.42 169.76
CA ASN A 365 -54.25 -112.18 170.82
C ASN A 365 -53.22 -111.34 171.60
N SER A 366 -52.91 -110.12 171.15
CA SER A 366 -52.09 -109.15 171.88
C SER A 366 -52.81 -108.49 173.08
N PRO A 367 -52.06 -107.99 174.08
CA PRO A 367 -52.56 -107.04 175.08
C PRO A 367 -53.14 -105.77 174.42
N PRO A 368 -54.13 -105.09 175.02
CA PRO A 368 -54.75 -103.89 174.43
C PRO A 368 -53.76 -102.78 174.04
N GLU A 369 -52.71 -102.60 174.83
CA GLU A 369 -51.69 -101.55 174.69
C GLU A 369 -50.74 -101.82 173.51
N ASP A 370 -50.48 -103.10 173.21
CA ASP A 370 -49.70 -103.52 172.05
C ASP A 370 -50.56 -103.64 170.80
N ALA A 371 -51.81 -104.07 170.94
CA ALA A 371 -52.81 -104.03 169.88
C ALA A 371 -53.02 -102.59 169.35
N ALA A 372 -53.09 -101.60 170.24
CA ALA A 372 -53.14 -100.18 169.86
C ALA A 372 -51.88 -99.73 169.11
N ARG A 373 -50.68 -100.17 169.54
CA ARG A 373 -49.42 -99.86 168.83
C ARG A 373 -49.31 -100.54 167.46
N ILE A 374 -49.86 -101.75 167.28
CA ILE A 374 -49.89 -102.41 165.97
C ILE A 374 -50.86 -101.67 165.03
N ILE A 375 -52.05 -101.29 165.52
CA ILE A 375 -53.05 -100.59 164.71
C ILE A 375 -52.64 -99.15 164.35
N SER A 376 -51.87 -98.45 165.19
CA SER A 376 -51.42 -97.09 164.86
C SER A 376 -50.48 -97.04 163.64
N ILE A 377 -49.77 -98.14 163.35
CA ILE A 377 -48.81 -98.28 162.23
C ILE A 377 -49.52 -98.64 160.91
N LEU A 378 -50.68 -99.31 160.96
CA LEU A 378 -51.44 -99.68 159.76
C LEU A 378 -52.04 -98.46 159.05
N ASP A 379 -52.30 -98.60 157.74
CA ASP A 379 -53.12 -97.64 157.01
C ASP A 379 -54.58 -97.67 157.53
N ASN A 380 -55.30 -96.57 157.37
CA ASN A 380 -56.60 -96.39 158.01
C ASN A 380 -57.68 -97.36 157.47
N GLU A 381 -57.52 -97.87 156.24
CA GLU A 381 -58.45 -98.80 155.58
C GLU A 381 -58.22 -100.24 156.06
N SER A 382 -56.97 -100.68 156.20
CA SER A 382 -56.60 -101.93 156.87
C SER A 382 -56.95 -101.92 158.35
N ALA A 383 -56.70 -100.80 159.05
CA ALA A 383 -57.02 -100.63 160.46
C ALA A 383 -58.53 -100.71 160.73
N ALA A 384 -59.35 -100.06 159.90
CA ALA A 384 -60.81 -100.16 159.97
C ALA A 384 -61.32 -101.58 159.73
N ASN A 385 -60.75 -102.30 158.74
CA ASN A 385 -61.09 -103.70 158.47
C ASN A 385 -60.72 -104.66 159.62
N ILE A 386 -59.68 -104.37 160.41
CA ILE A 386 -59.32 -105.19 161.58
C ILE A 386 -60.20 -104.83 162.78
N LEU A 387 -60.41 -103.55 163.09
CA LEU A 387 -61.24 -103.13 164.24
C LEU A 387 -62.71 -103.55 164.08
N SER A 388 -63.26 -103.52 162.86
CA SER A 388 -64.62 -103.97 162.57
C SER A 388 -64.83 -105.49 162.68
N GLN A 389 -63.75 -106.27 162.82
CA GLN A 389 -63.78 -107.72 163.06
C GLN A 389 -63.54 -108.11 164.54
N MET A 390 -63.36 -107.13 165.43
CA MET A 390 -63.16 -107.34 166.87
C MET A 390 -64.45 -107.12 167.69
N ASP A 391 -64.52 -107.70 168.90
CA ASP A 391 -65.59 -107.39 169.86
C ASP A 391 -65.63 -105.87 170.17
N PRO A 392 -66.81 -105.21 170.13
CA PRO A 392 -66.91 -103.76 170.30
C PRO A 392 -66.34 -103.22 171.63
N ARG A 393 -66.36 -103.98 172.72
CA ARG A 393 -65.79 -103.56 174.00
C ARG A 393 -64.26 -103.62 173.97
N ARG A 394 -63.68 -104.58 173.24
CA ARG A 394 -62.22 -104.68 173.04
C ARG A 394 -61.72 -103.71 171.98
N ALA A 395 -62.43 -103.54 170.87
CA ALA A 395 -62.18 -102.53 169.86
C ALA A 395 -62.25 -101.12 170.45
N GLY A 396 -63.30 -100.82 171.23
CA GLY A 396 -63.43 -99.55 171.96
C GLY A 396 -62.29 -99.30 172.96
N LYS A 397 -61.82 -100.35 173.65
CA LYS A 397 -60.66 -100.24 174.55
C LYS A 397 -59.35 -99.96 173.80
N ILE A 398 -59.15 -100.57 172.64
CA ILE A 398 -58.00 -100.30 171.75
C ILE A 398 -58.09 -98.88 171.15
N LEU A 399 -59.28 -98.44 170.73
CA LEU A 399 -59.54 -97.07 170.27
C LEU A 399 -59.32 -96.02 171.37
N SER A 400 -59.65 -96.32 172.62
CA SER A 400 -59.35 -95.44 173.77
C SER A 400 -57.85 -95.36 174.13
N LEU A 401 -57.01 -96.20 173.50
CA LEU A 401 -55.55 -96.18 173.60
C LEU A 401 -54.88 -95.67 172.30
N LEU A 402 -55.67 -95.25 171.30
CA LEU A 402 -55.19 -94.68 170.04
C LEU A 402 -55.28 -93.14 170.06
N PRO A 403 -54.41 -92.42 169.32
CA PRO A 403 -54.52 -90.96 169.20
C PRO A 403 -55.84 -90.54 168.54
N GLU A 404 -56.50 -89.49 169.06
CA GLU A 404 -57.84 -89.06 168.61
C GLU A 404 -57.96 -88.90 167.09
N GLY A 405 -56.99 -88.26 166.43
CA GLY A 405 -56.99 -88.09 164.98
C GLY A 405 -56.98 -89.42 164.22
N LYS A 406 -56.17 -90.40 164.67
CA LYS A 406 -56.10 -91.74 164.08
C LYS A 406 -57.40 -92.50 164.30
N ALA A 407 -57.96 -92.46 165.51
CA ALA A 407 -59.24 -93.09 165.84
C ALA A 407 -60.40 -92.52 164.98
N LYS A 408 -60.39 -91.20 164.74
CA LYS A 408 -61.36 -90.52 163.87
C LYS A 408 -61.19 -90.93 162.40
N GLU A 409 -60.00 -90.83 161.82
CA GLU A 409 -59.77 -91.17 160.40
C GLU A 409 -60.07 -92.64 160.09
N ILE A 410 -59.79 -93.55 161.03
CA ILE A 410 -60.18 -94.97 160.92
C ILE A 410 -61.71 -95.12 160.85
N SER A 411 -62.44 -94.35 161.67
CA SER A 411 -63.91 -94.36 161.69
C SER A 411 -64.51 -93.77 160.40
N GLU A 412 -63.92 -92.69 159.86
CA GLU A 412 -64.33 -92.05 158.61
C GLU A 412 -63.91 -92.86 157.36
N SER A 413 -62.87 -93.68 157.46
CA SER A 413 -62.35 -94.50 156.34
C SER A 413 -63.28 -95.64 155.92
N MET A 414 -64.36 -95.87 156.66
CA MET A 414 -65.41 -96.84 156.33
C MET A 414 -66.36 -96.34 155.17
N ILE A 415 -65.89 -95.44 154.27
CA ILE A 415 -66.64 -94.70 153.20
C ILE A 415 -65.74 -94.25 151.99
N GLY A 416 -66.26 -94.00 150.76
CA GLY A 416 -65.57 -93.25 149.65
C GLY A 416 -66.11 -93.40 148.20
N LYS A 417 -65.53 -92.95 147.05
CA LYS A 417 -64.48 -91.94 146.61
C LYS A 417 -64.22 -92.10 145.05
N LYS A 418 -64.38 -91.13 144.06
CA LYS A 418 -63.67 -91.06 142.69
C LYS A 418 -64.07 -90.06 141.53
N ASP A 419 -63.32 -90.09 140.38
CA ASP A 419 -63.13 -89.08 139.25
C ASP A 419 -62.83 -89.63 137.75
N GLN A 420 -62.22 -88.85 136.80
CA GLN A 420 -62.21 -88.85 135.24
C GLN A 420 -61.04 -89.50 134.36
N GLU A 421 -61.07 -89.47 132.96
CA GLU A 421 -59.94 -89.15 131.93
C GLU A 421 -60.13 -89.30 130.33
N LYS A 422 -59.12 -88.98 129.42
CA LYS A 422 -59.22 -88.68 127.90
C LYS A 422 -57.94 -88.89 126.92
N PRO A 423 -58.01 -88.94 125.52
CA PRO A 423 -56.88 -89.20 124.50
C PRO A 423 -56.76 -88.37 123.12
N GLU A 424 -55.70 -88.52 122.22
CA GLU A 424 -55.46 -87.75 120.90
C GLU A 424 -54.24 -88.18 119.91
N LYS A 425 -54.10 -87.66 118.62
CA LYS A 425 -52.89 -87.38 117.66
C LYS A 425 -52.93 -87.94 116.17
N GLN A 426 -52.12 -87.71 115.07
CA GLN A 426 -50.77 -87.11 114.66
C GLN A 426 -50.58 -86.72 113.10
N GLN A 427 -49.36 -86.50 112.47
CA GLN A 427 -49.11 -85.83 111.10
C GLN A 427 -47.76 -86.17 110.25
N ARG A 428 -47.56 -85.82 108.93
CA ARG A 428 -46.28 -85.88 108.07
C ARG A 428 -46.12 -84.97 106.76
N ARG A 429 -45.04 -85.08 105.90
CA ARG A 429 -44.44 -84.05 104.93
C ARG A 429 -43.93 -84.49 103.49
N GLY A 430 -43.68 -83.52 102.54
CA GLY A 430 -42.88 -83.56 101.25
C GLY A 430 -42.90 -82.19 100.47
N ILE A 431 -42.29 -81.84 99.29
CA ILE A 431 -41.13 -82.28 98.42
C ILE A 431 -40.68 -81.12 97.42
N SER A 432 -39.91 -81.30 96.29
CA SER A 432 -39.10 -80.22 95.59
C SER A 432 -38.81 -80.24 94.03
N GLN A 433 -38.70 -79.05 93.38
CA GLN A 433 -37.75 -78.56 92.29
C GLN A 433 -37.59 -79.24 90.87
N PRO A 434 -36.81 -78.72 89.85
CA PRO A 434 -36.36 -77.34 89.42
C PRO A 434 -36.26 -77.05 87.85
N GLU A 435 -35.85 -75.81 87.46
CA GLU A 435 -35.11 -75.30 86.23
C GLU A 435 -35.58 -75.65 84.77
N GLU A 436 -35.18 -75.05 83.62
CA GLU A 436 -34.07 -74.19 83.08
C GLU A 436 -34.60 -72.87 82.40
N LYS A 437 -33.90 -71.76 82.02
CA LYS A 437 -32.60 -71.42 81.35
C LYS A 437 -32.59 -71.76 79.82
N LEU A 438 -32.06 -70.98 78.86
CA LEU A 438 -31.21 -69.74 78.81
C LEU A 438 -31.42 -68.92 77.48
N LEU A 439 -30.72 -67.78 77.30
CA LEU A 439 -30.71 -66.87 76.10
C LEU A 439 -29.58 -67.26 75.09
N PRO A 440 -29.12 -66.46 74.06
CA PRO A 440 -29.58 -65.19 73.44
C PRO A 440 -29.44 -65.05 71.87
N GLU A 441 -29.75 -63.85 71.34
CA GLU A 441 -29.13 -63.17 70.14
C GLU A 441 -29.26 -63.79 68.72
N LYS A 442 -29.42 -63.01 67.62
CA LYS A 442 -28.49 -61.97 67.11
C LYS A 442 -29.13 -60.86 66.25
N GLU A 443 -28.33 -59.81 66.03
CA GLU A 443 -28.65 -58.55 65.34
C GLU A 443 -28.77 -58.68 63.81
N LYS A 444 -29.46 -57.73 63.18
CA LYS A 444 -29.45 -57.53 61.71
C LYS A 444 -28.73 -56.23 61.34
N PHE A 445 -27.54 -56.37 60.77
CA PHE A 445 -26.78 -55.28 60.19
C PHE A 445 -27.43 -54.83 58.87
N VAL A 446 -27.66 -53.53 58.68
CA VAL A 446 -28.25 -52.96 57.45
C VAL A 446 -27.35 -51.84 56.93
N PRO A 447 -26.65 -52.03 55.79
CA PRO A 447 -25.93 -50.94 55.12
C PRO A 447 -26.91 -50.00 54.41
N GLU A 448 -26.69 -48.69 54.52
CA GLU A 448 -27.44 -47.69 53.76
C GLU A 448 -27.26 -47.87 52.25
N ARG A 449 -28.36 -47.83 51.51
CA ARG A 449 -28.33 -47.70 50.05
C ARG A 449 -28.22 -46.22 49.70
N LEU A 450 -27.02 -45.76 49.30
CA LEU A 450 -26.90 -44.45 48.67
C LEU A 450 -27.80 -44.38 47.42
N ASN A 451 -28.53 -43.26 47.28
CA ASN A 451 -29.43 -43.04 46.15
C ASN A 451 -28.60 -42.86 44.86
N PRO A 452 -28.86 -43.63 43.77
CA PRO A 452 -28.14 -43.49 42.50
C PRO A 452 -28.16 -42.07 41.90
N GLU A 453 -29.19 -41.28 42.21
CA GLU A 453 -29.37 -39.91 41.69
C GLU A 453 -28.25 -38.95 42.13
N GLU A 454 -27.79 -39.03 43.40
CA GLU A 454 -26.67 -38.21 43.90
C GLU A 454 -25.36 -38.49 43.13
N ILE A 455 -25.14 -39.74 42.73
CA ILE A 455 -23.94 -40.18 42.01
C ILE A 455 -23.94 -39.65 40.58
N ILE A 456 -25.12 -39.48 39.98
CA ILE A 456 -25.30 -38.89 38.66
C ILE A 456 -25.11 -37.36 38.73
N GLU A 457 -25.71 -36.68 39.71
CA GLU A 457 -25.58 -35.22 39.84
C GLU A 457 -24.13 -34.78 40.11
N LYS A 458 -23.42 -35.50 40.99
CA LYS A 458 -21.99 -35.26 41.28
C LYS A 458 -21.10 -35.51 40.05
N ARG A 459 -21.51 -36.38 39.11
CA ARG A 459 -20.80 -36.60 37.82
C ARG A 459 -21.13 -35.57 36.74
N LEU A 460 -22.30 -34.94 36.77
CA LEU A 460 -22.66 -33.83 35.88
C LEU A 460 -21.89 -32.56 36.26
N LYS A 461 -21.92 -32.17 37.54
CA LYS A 461 -21.19 -30.98 38.04
C LYS A 461 -19.66 -31.07 37.82
N ALA A 462 -19.08 -32.28 37.87
CA ALA A 462 -17.67 -32.51 37.54
C ALA A 462 -17.35 -32.43 36.03
N LYS A 463 -18.36 -32.39 35.15
CA LYS A 463 -18.23 -32.24 33.69
C LYS A 463 -18.44 -30.82 33.19
N GLU A 464 -18.97 -29.93 34.03
CA GLU A 464 -19.17 -28.49 33.74
C GLU A 464 -17.99 -27.63 34.24
N MET A 465 -16.97 -28.26 34.84
CA MET A 465 -15.73 -27.63 35.33
C MET A 465 -14.48 -28.02 34.53
N ILE A 466 -14.65 -28.57 33.32
CA ILE A 466 -13.59 -28.95 32.37
C ILE A 466 -13.95 -28.42 30.98
#